data_AF-A0A2G6F6B3-F1
#
_entry.id   AF-A0A2G6F6B3-F1
#
_cell.length_a   1.000
_cell.length_b   1.000
_cell.length_c   1.000
_cell.angle_alpha   90.00
_cell.angle_beta   90.00
_cell.angle_gamma   90.00
#
_symmetry.space_group_name_H-M   'P 1'
#
loop_
_entity.id
_entity.type
_entity.pdbx_description
1 polymer ?
#
loop_
_entity_poly.entity_id
_entity_poly.type
_entity_poly.pdbx_seq_one_letter_code
_entity_poly.pdbx_strand_id
1 'polypeptide(L)'
;MNNGSKVHVLMATSKENDFSNITGDDLKYIKDCFENDGVENTKRWLNYSRKIFDKKNLFTTEVTPVKIFPQDVFYRIGTDDYFEEVADYWKYYKEKGLYKEGKPIIVIMSANNGPQSQFRSYMDDMILEFEKRNFNVVCLAGFKKKLENLKALNPQMVISFPHGRMANSDASVDWLKENNILYLTPQLVYQTEQEWLEDQQGISGGIMGQNIVVPELDGAIQPYAIAAEYITKDGYHTFKSIPGRVERFCDNATRWLSLKEKPNAEKKLAIYYYKGAGKNAMVAGGLEVGQSLFSLLNHLKKEGYNLGDFNDFESFMKRIHTEGPLLGDYALGTFEKFLEEGKPAMISSAEYESWCKSELDPKSYQDVIKRYGAAPGTYLSTVKKDTSYLAIPRVLFGNVALVPVLPAALGENEFKLAHGVKQAPTHAYIASYLWARNKFNADVVAHFGAHGSVEFTPWKQLVL
;
A
#
# COMPACT_ATOMS: atom_id res chain seq x y z
N MET A 1 -48.84 -22.93 14.54
CA MET A 1 -47.57 -23.54 14.07
C MET A 1 -46.77 -24.10 15.25
N ASN A 2 -47.36 -24.97 16.09
CA ASN A 2 -46.74 -25.36 17.37
C ASN A 2 -45.83 -26.60 17.28
N ASN A 3 -45.78 -27.28 16.13
CA ASN A 3 -45.03 -28.53 15.92
C ASN A 3 -43.94 -28.43 14.83
N GLY A 4 -43.59 -27.23 14.39
CA GLY A 4 -42.56 -27.00 13.37
C GLY A 4 -41.23 -26.53 13.96
N SER A 5 -40.16 -26.59 13.17
CA SER A 5 -38.86 -26.03 13.53
C SER A 5 -38.98 -24.56 13.94
N LYS A 6 -38.17 -24.14 14.91
CA LYS A 6 -38.03 -22.73 15.27
C LYS A 6 -37.26 -21.99 14.17
N VAL A 7 -37.82 -20.90 13.68
CA VAL A 7 -37.30 -20.12 12.55
C VAL A 7 -37.41 -18.64 12.88
N HIS A 8 -36.30 -17.93 12.67
CA HIS A 8 -36.23 -16.48 12.66
C HIS A 8 -35.33 -16.06 11.50
N VAL A 9 -35.78 -15.10 10.69
CA VAL A 9 -34.95 -14.46 9.67
C VAL A 9 -34.23 -13.25 10.27
N LEU A 10 -32.90 -13.25 10.19
CA LEU A 10 -32.05 -12.14 10.60
C LEU A 10 -31.85 -11.17 9.45
N MET A 11 -31.79 -9.87 9.75
CA MET A 11 -31.52 -8.81 8.76
C MET A 11 -32.40 -8.93 7.49
N ALA A 12 -33.70 -9.17 7.68
CA ALA A 12 -34.67 -9.24 6.60
C ALA A 12 -34.62 -7.96 5.75
N THR A 13 -34.43 -8.12 4.45
CA THR A 13 -34.30 -7.03 3.48
C THR A 13 -35.64 -6.61 2.89
N SER A 14 -36.72 -7.36 3.17
CA SER A 14 -38.07 -7.05 2.71
C SER A 14 -39.11 -7.50 3.75
N LYS A 15 -40.35 -7.04 3.61
CA LYS A 15 -41.43 -7.47 4.54
C LYS A 15 -41.82 -8.92 4.31
N GLU A 16 -41.68 -9.41 3.08
CA GLU A 16 -42.06 -10.77 2.69
C GLU A 16 -41.13 -11.83 3.29
N ASN A 17 -39.88 -11.47 3.59
CA ASN A 17 -38.92 -12.36 4.26
C ASN A 17 -38.73 -12.05 5.75
N ASP A 18 -39.38 -11.02 6.31
CA ASP A 18 -39.36 -10.72 7.74
C ASP A 18 -40.39 -11.57 8.51
N PHE A 19 -40.02 -12.82 8.82
CA PHE A 19 -40.85 -13.70 9.63
C PHE A 19 -40.06 -14.38 10.76
N SER A 20 -40.78 -14.61 11.85
CA SER A 20 -40.28 -15.34 13.01
C SER A 20 -41.43 -16.10 13.65
N ASN A 21 -41.19 -17.35 14.03
CA ASN A 21 -42.08 -18.10 14.94
C ASN A 21 -41.49 -18.22 16.36
N ILE A 22 -40.43 -17.45 16.63
CA ILE A 22 -39.82 -17.24 17.93
C ILE A 22 -40.28 -15.87 18.44
N THR A 23 -40.67 -15.78 19.71
CA THR A 23 -41.29 -14.59 20.30
C THR A 23 -40.78 -14.33 21.70
N GLY A 24 -41.00 -13.12 22.22
CA GLY A 24 -40.67 -12.78 23.60
C GLY A 24 -39.17 -12.82 23.89
N ASP A 25 -38.82 -13.26 25.10
CA ASP A 25 -37.43 -13.28 25.59
C ASP A 25 -36.52 -14.18 24.76
N ASP A 26 -37.04 -15.27 24.20
CA ASP A 26 -36.29 -16.16 23.32
C ASP A 26 -35.83 -15.43 22.04
N LEU A 27 -36.71 -14.64 21.43
CA LEU A 27 -36.37 -13.86 20.24
C LEU A 27 -35.38 -12.76 20.59
N LYS A 28 -35.60 -12.08 21.73
CA LYS A 28 -34.71 -11.02 22.20
C LYS A 28 -33.29 -11.56 22.42
N TYR A 29 -33.14 -12.66 23.14
CA TYR A 29 -31.84 -13.26 23.42
C TYR A 29 -31.09 -13.63 22.12
N ILE A 30 -31.78 -14.21 21.15
CA ILE A 30 -31.19 -14.55 19.85
C ILE A 30 -30.74 -13.29 19.12
N LYS A 31 -31.61 -12.27 19.01
CA LYS A 31 -31.25 -10.99 18.37
C LYS A 31 -30.04 -10.36 19.05
N ASP A 32 -30.02 -10.30 20.38
CA ASP A 32 -28.91 -9.76 21.16
C ASP A 32 -27.60 -10.52 20.87
N CYS A 33 -27.64 -11.85 20.70
CA CYS A 33 -26.46 -12.65 20.33
C CYS A 33 -25.91 -12.31 18.94
N PHE A 34 -26.77 -12.01 17.96
CA PHE A 34 -26.36 -11.64 16.60
C PHE A 34 -25.94 -10.17 16.50
N GLU A 35 -26.59 -9.27 17.24
CA GLU A 35 -26.19 -7.86 17.34
C GLU A 35 -24.81 -7.71 18.00
N ASN A 36 -24.49 -8.60 18.96
CA ASN A 36 -23.18 -8.70 19.60
C ASN A 36 -22.41 -9.90 19.05
N ASP A 37 -22.29 -10.05 17.73
CA ASP A 37 -21.63 -11.21 17.12
C ASP A 37 -20.25 -11.55 17.75
N GLY A 38 -19.80 -12.79 17.57
CA GLY A 38 -18.54 -13.30 18.06
C GLY A 38 -18.65 -14.78 18.39
N VAL A 39 -17.50 -15.45 18.47
CA VAL A 39 -17.42 -16.89 18.75
C VAL A 39 -18.19 -17.28 20.01
N GLU A 40 -18.11 -16.44 21.03
CA GLU A 40 -18.72 -16.69 22.32
C GLU A 40 -20.25 -16.59 22.24
N ASN A 41 -20.79 -15.55 21.61
CA ASN A 41 -22.23 -15.40 21.45
C ASN A 41 -22.81 -16.40 20.43
N THR A 42 -22.04 -16.78 19.41
CA THR A 42 -22.37 -17.91 18.53
C THR A 42 -22.51 -19.21 19.33
N LYS A 43 -21.56 -19.53 20.22
CA LYS A 43 -21.66 -20.70 21.11
C LYS A 43 -22.85 -20.57 22.07
N ARG A 44 -23.11 -19.37 22.61
CA ARG A 44 -24.22 -19.13 23.55
C ARG A 44 -25.57 -19.34 22.88
N TRP A 45 -25.81 -18.82 21.67
CA TRP A 45 -27.09 -19.05 20.98
C TRP A 45 -27.25 -20.52 20.55
N LEU A 46 -26.19 -21.18 20.09
CA LEU A 46 -26.25 -22.61 19.73
C LEU A 46 -26.59 -23.48 20.96
N ASN A 47 -26.00 -23.19 22.11
CA ASN A 47 -26.34 -23.86 23.37
C ASN A 47 -27.77 -23.53 23.82
N TYR A 48 -28.18 -22.28 23.69
CA TYR A 48 -29.55 -21.84 23.97
C TYR A 48 -30.58 -22.63 23.15
N SER A 49 -30.37 -22.73 21.83
CA SER A 49 -31.24 -23.50 20.93
C SER A 49 -31.36 -24.97 21.36
N ARG A 50 -30.23 -25.62 21.67
CA ARG A 50 -30.21 -27.02 22.14
C ARG A 50 -30.96 -27.20 23.47
N LYS A 51 -30.81 -26.28 24.41
CA LYS A 51 -31.40 -26.40 25.74
C LYS A 51 -32.89 -26.01 25.75
N ILE A 52 -33.22 -24.88 25.14
CA ILE A 52 -34.55 -24.27 25.22
C ILE A 52 -35.51 -24.84 24.18
N PHE A 53 -35.06 -25.06 22.93
CA PHE A 53 -35.92 -25.55 21.86
C PHE A 53 -35.87 -27.07 21.72
N ASP A 54 -34.67 -27.67 21.67
CA ASP A 54 -34.51 -29.14 21.55
C ASP A 54 -34.71 -29.91 22.86
N LYS A 55 -34.75 -29.20 24.01
CA LYS A 55 -34.81 -29.80 25.35
C LYS A 55 -33.66 -30.77 25.66
N LYS A 56 -32.52 -30.61 24.99
CA LYS A 56 -31.30 -31.41 25.22
C LYS A 56 -30.45 -30.74 26.29
N ASN A 57 -30.33 -31.40 27.44
CA ASN A 57 -29.52 -30.89 28.56
C ASN A 57 -28.12 -31.54 28.62
N LEU A 58 -27.92 -32.70 27.99
CA LEU A 58 -26.62 -33.37 27.93
C LEU A 58 -25.68 -32.66 26.95
N PHE A 59 -24.42 -32.48 27.38
CA PHE A 59 -23.38 -31.79 26.60
C PHE A 59 -23.75 -30.35 26.21
N THR A 60 -24.48 -29.65 27.07
CA THR A 60 -24.80 -28.22 26.92
C THR A 60 -24.26 -27.44 28.10
N THR A 61 -23.91 -26.17 27.88
CA THR A 61 -23.52 -25.25 28.94
C THR A 61 -24.73 -24.53 29.54
N GLU A 62 -24.51 -23.85 30.67
CA GLU A 62 -25.53 -22.97 31.24
C GLU A 62 -25.84 -21.81 30.27
N VAL A 63 -27.13 -21.47 30.17
CA VAL A 63 -27.55 -20.28 29.42
C VAL A 63 -27.16 -19.07 30.25
N THR A 64 -26.20 -18.31 29.76
CA THR A 64 -25.68 -17.10 30.39
C THR A 64 -26.17 -15.88 29.61
N PRO A 65 -26.26 -14.68 30.22
CA PRO A 65 -26.60 -13.44 29.51
C PRO A 65 -25.67 -13.24 28.31
N VAL A 66 -26.08 -12.51 27.26
CA VAL A 66 -25.22 -12.24 26.09
C VAL A 66 -23.97 -11.44 26.48
N LYS A 67 -22.82 -11.73 25.86
CA LYS A 67 -21.60 -10.92 26.04
C LYS A 67 -21.78 -9.67 25.21
N ILE A 68 -21.84 -8.51 25.85
CA ILE A 68 -21.92 -7.24 25.14
C ILE A 68 -20.52 -6.86 24.67
N PHE A 69 -20.38 -6.55 23.39
CA PHE A 69 -19.14 -5.97 22.86
C PHE A 69 -19.32 -4.45 22.80
N PRO A 70 -18.46 -3.66 23.47
CA PRO A 70 -18.58 -2.21 23.42
C PRO A 70 -18.38 -1.70 21.99
N GLN A 71 -19.03 -0.57 21.68
CA GLN A 71 -19.04 -0.03 20.32
C GLN A 71 -17.75 0.67 19.91
N ASP A 72 -17.01 1.23 20.87
CA ASP A 72 -15.72 1.88 20.65
C ASP A 72 -14.71 1.25 21.61
N VAL A 73 -13.72 0.55 21.07
CA VAL A 73 -12.72 -0.18 21.85
C VAL A 73 -11.33 -0.10 21.22
N PHE A 74 -10.34 -0.14 22.11
CA PHE A 74 -8.93 -0.34 21.80
C PHE A 74 -8.58 -1.78 22.04
N TYR A 75 -7.81 -2.39 21.16
CA TYR A 75 -7.42 -3.79 21.31
C TYR A 75 -6.07 -4.07 20.66
N ARG A 76 -5.52 -5.24 20.97
CA ARG A 76 -4.32 -5.79 20.35
C ARG A 76 -4.68 -7.10 19.63
N ILE A 77 -3.85 -8.13 19.72
CA ILE A 77 -4.13 -9.46 19.17
C ILE A 77 -5.04 -10.23 20.12
N GLY A 78 -5.89 -11.09 19.56
CA GLY A 78 -6.80 -11.94 20.35
C GLY A 78 -8.16 -11.30 20.65
N THR A 79 -9.12 -12.12 21.11
CA THR A 79 -10.54 -11.75 21.18
C THR A 79 -11.01 -11.26 22.53
N ASP A 80 -10.16 -11.35 23.56
CA ASP A 80 -10.53 -11.09 24.95
C ASP A 80 -9.84 -9.85 25.54
N ASP A 81 -8.76 -9.36 24.93
CA ASP A 81 -7.98 -8.20 25.38
C ASP A 81 -8.45 -6.91 24.66
N TYR A 82 -9.59 -6.36 25.07
CA TYR A 82 -10.07 -5.05 24.62
C TYR A 82 -10.31 -4.08 25.79
N PHE A 83 -10.29 -2.79 25.48
CA PHE A 83 -10.33 -1.70 26.46
C PHE A 83 -11.24 -0.60 25.93
N GLU A 84 -12.13 -0.06 26.77
CA GLU A 84 -13.02 1.04 26.39
C GLU A 84 -12.32 2.41 26.51
N GLU A 85 -11.27 2.49 27.34
CA GLU A 85 -10.52 3.71 27.61
C GLU A 85 -9.07 3.60 27.13
N VAL A 86 -8.57 4.66 26.51
CA VAL A 86 -7.18 4.75 26.01
C VAL A 86 -6.17 4.52 27.13
N ALA A 87 -6.45 5.04 28.32
CA ALA A 87 -5.57 4.92 29.47
C ALA A 87 -5.36 3.45 29.90
N ASP A 88 -6.43 2.65 29.88
CA ASP A 88 -6.37 1.23 30.25
C ASP A 88 -5.61 0.42 29.21
N TYR A 89 -5.81 0.72 27.92
CA TYR A 89 -5.01 0.13 26.85
C TYR A 89 -3.52 0.38 27.05
N TRP A 90 -3.12 1.64 27.28
CA TRP A 90 -1.71 1.97 27.47
C TRP A 90 -1.13 1.39 28.76
N LYS A 91 -1.93 1.28 29.82
CA LYS A 91 -1.53 0.58 31.05
C LYS A 91 -1.20 -0.88 30.75
N TYR A 92 -2.12 -1.60 30.10
CA TYR A 92 -1.87 -2.97 29.65
C TYR A 92 -0.61 -3.07 28.78
N TYR A 93 -0.48 -2.18 27.78
CA TYR A 93 0.63 -2.21 26.83
C TYR A 93 1.99 -1.99 27.51
N LYS A 94 2.04 -1.15 28.54
CA LYS A 94 3.22 -0.92 29.40
C LYS A 94 3.50 -2.10 30.31
N GLU A 95 2.49 -2.65 30.98
CA GLU A 95 2.63 -3.81 31.87
C GLU A 95 3.12 -5.07 31.14
N LYS A 96 2.78 -5.20 29.85
CA LYS A 96 3.30 -6.26 28.97
C LYS A 96 4.71 -6.00 28.42
N GLY A 97 5.32 -4.85 28.73
CA GLY A 97 6.66 -4.48 28.22
C GLY A 97 6.70 -4.17 26.72
N LEU A 98 5.54 -3.94 26.10
CA LEU A 98 5.40 -3.67 24.67
C LEU A 98 5.67 -2.21 24.36
N TYR A 99 5.24 -1.30 25.23
CA TYR A 99 5.39 0.15 25.04
C TYR A 99 6.85 0.57 24.87
N LYS A 100 7.12 1.33 23.81
CA LYS A 100 8.43 1.89 23.49
C LYS A 100 8.40 3.40 23.66
N GLU A 101 9.07 3.89 24.70
CA GLU A 101 9.14 5.32 25.01
C GLU A 101 9.70 6.13 23.82
N GLY A 102 9.04 7.25 23.49
CA GLY A 102 9.43 8.13 22.39
C GLY A 102 9.27 7.54 20.98
N LYS A 103 8.75 6.32 20.82
CA LYS A 103 8.50 5.74 19.50
C LYS A 103 7.13 6.11 18.94
N PRO A 104 6.99 6.25 17.61
CA PRO A 104 5.73 6.66 17.01
C PRO A 104 4.57 5.71 17.33
N ILE A 105 3.38 6.29 17.47
CA ILE A 105 2.12 5.56 17.64
C ILE A 105 1.47 5.37 16.28
N ILE A 106 1.11 4.12 15.97
CA ILE A 106 0.37 3.71 14.78
C ILE A 106 -1.00 3.21 15.22
N VAL A 107 -2.04 3.79 14.64
CA VAL A 107 -3.43 3.35 14.87
C VAL A 107 -3.90 2.56 13.65
N ILE A 108 -4.34 1.33 13.86
CA ILE A 108 -4.98 0.50 12.83
C ILE A 108 -6.48 0.48 13.10
N MET A 109 -7.29 0.75 12.08
CA MET A 109 -8.75 0.73 12.21
C MET A 109 -9.40 -0.04 11.07
N SER A 110 -10.53 -0.68 11.36
CA SER A 110 -11.36 -1.34 10.36
C SER A 110 -12.79 -0.87 10.49
N ALA A 111 -13.42 -0.57 9.35
CA ALA A 111 -14.85 -0.22 9.34
C ALA A 111 -15.74 -1.40 9.75
N ASN A 112 -15.31 -2.65 9.54
CA ASN A 112 -16.19 -3.82 9.66
C ASN A 112 -15.72 -4.86 10.68
N ASN A 113 -14.52 -4.71 11.24
CA ASN A 113 -13.93 -5.70 12.15
C ASN A 113 -13.59 -5.10 13.52
N GLY A 114 -13.95 -5.84 14.57
CA GLY A 114 -13.57 -5.57 15.95
C GLY A 114 -12.83 -6.74 16.61
N PRO A 115 -12.55 -6.66 17.91
CA PRO A 115 -11.88 -7.73 18.67
C PRO A 115 -12.63 -9.06 18.65
N GLN A 116 -13.91 -9.09 18.32
CA GLN A 116 -14.71 -10.30 18.17
C GLN A 116 -14.57 -10.99 16.80
N SER A 117 -14.09 -10.28 15.77
CA SER A 117 -14.06 -10.80 14.39
C SER A 117 -13.05 -11.94 14.25
N GLN A 118 -13.43 -12.99 13.51
CA GLN A 118 -12.52 -14.06 13.11
C GLN A 118 -11.76 -13.76 11.81
N PHE A 119 -12.18 -12.74 11.05
CA PHE A 119 -11.63 -12.39 9.74
C PHE A 119 -10.64 -11.22 9.85
N ARG A 120 -9.71 -11.31 10.80
CA ARG A 120 -8.75 -10.21 11.08
C ARG A 120 -7.29 -10.63 11.19
N SER A 121 -6.95 -11.86 10.77
CA SER A 121 -5.59 -12.37 10.81
C SER A 121 -4.57 -11.41 10.19
N TYR A 122 -4.93 -10.73 9.10
CA TYR A 122 -4.10 -9.69 8.48
C TYR A 122 -3.85 -8.47 9.36
N MET A 123 -4.79 -8.09 10.22
CA MET A 123 -4.57 -7.02 11.19
C MET A 123 -3.61 -7.49 12.28
N ASP A 124 -3.78 -8.72 12.76
CA ASP A 124 -2.90 -9.31 13.77
C ASP A 124 -1.45 -9.41 13.24
N ASP A 125 -1.27 -9.81 11.98
CA ASP A 125 0.03 -9.82 11.30
C ASP A 125 0.64 -8.41 11.20
N MET A 126 -0.17 -7.39 10.87
CA MET A 126 0.29 -6.00 10.83
C MET A 126 0.71 -5.48 12.22
N ILE A 127 -0.05 -5.80 13.27
CA ILE A 127 0.30 -5.43 14.65
C ILE A 127 1.69 -5.97 14.98
N LEU A 128 1.90 -7.26 14.75
CA LEU A 128 3.16 -7.94 15.06
C LEU A 128 4.33 -7.39 14.24
N GLU A 129 4.13 -7.12 12.94
CA GLU A 129 5.18 -6.58 12.09
C GLU A 129 5.57 -5.14 12.46
N PHE A 130 4.63 -4.28 12.85
CA PHE A 130 4.96 -2.94 13.34
C PHE A 130 5.60 -2.95 14.73
N GLU A 131 5.14 -3.80 15.65
CA GLU A 131 5.76 -3.97 16.97
C GLU A 131 7.21 -4.45 16.86
N LYS A 132 7.49 -5.39 15.94
CA LYS A 132 8.85 -5.85 15.61
C LYS A 132 9.76 -4.72 15.10
N ARG A 133 9.18 -3.68 14.50
CA ARG A 133 9.88 -2.45 14.07
C ARG A 133 9.95 -1.38 15.17
N ASN A 134 9.57 -1.72 16.41
CA ASN A 134 9.56 -0.86 17.60
C ASN A 134 8.52 0.27 17.56
N PHE A 135 7.43 0.14 16.81
CA PHE A 135 6.31 1.07 16.90
C PHE A 135 5.38 0.73 18.06
N ASN A 136 4.72 1.74 18.61
CA ASN A 136 3.59 1.54 19.51
C ASN A 136 2.34 1.37 18.65
N VAL A 137 1.70 0.21 18.69
CA VAL A 137 0.57 -0.10 17.81
C VAL A 137 -0.69 -0.24 18.63
N VAL A 138 -1.80 0.31 18.17
CA VAL A 138 -3.12 0.12 18.77
C VAL A 138 -4.17 -0.09 17.68
N CYS A 139 -5.04 -1.08 17.85
CA CYS A 139 -6.21 -1.21 17.00
C CYS A 139 -7.40 -0.47 17.62
N LEU A 140 -8.08 0.34 16.80
CA LEU A 140 -9.28 1.07 17.16
C LEU A 140 -10.45 0.50 16.35
N ALA A 141 -11.39 -0.16 17.03
CA ALA A 141 -12.67 -0.53 16.47
C ALA A 141 -13.73 0.40 17.05
N GLY A 142 -14.42 1.17 16.20
CA GLY A 142 -15.54 1.98 16.65
C GLY A 142 -16.05 3.02 15.67
N PHE A 143 -17.29 3.43 15.91
CA PHE A 143 -18.05 4.29 15.00
C PHE A 143 -18.48 5.62 15.62
N LYS A 144 -18.71 5.69 16.94
CA LYS A 144 -19.29 6.90 17.55
C LYS A 144 -18.21 7.91 17.94
N LYS A 145 -17.11 7.43 18.53
CA LYS A 145 -16.05 8.30 19.09
C LYS A 145 -14.76 8.27 18.29
N LYS A 146 -14.80 7.83 17.03
CA LYS A 146 -13.58 7.55 16.24
C LYS A 146 -12.57 8.71 16.21
N LEU A 147 -13.00 9.94 15.89
CA LEU A 147 -12.08 11.10 15.84
C LEU A 147 -11.61 11.53 17.24
N GLU A 148 -12.47 11.44 18.25
CA GLU A 148 -12.10 11.73 19.65
C GLU A 148 -11.03 10.75 20.16
N ASN A 149 -11.25 9.46 19.92
CA ASN A 149 -10.32 8.39 20.29
C ASN A 149 -8.99 8.53 19.55
N LEU A 150 -9.02 8.88 18.26
CA LEU A 150 -7.82 9.19 17.48
C LEU A 150 -7.04 10.38 18.08
N LYS A 151 -7.73 11.45 18.46
CA LYS A 151 -7.11 12.61 19.11
C LYS A 151 -6.50 12.23 20.45
N ALA A 152 -7.18 11.41 21.26
CA ALA A 152 -6.67 10.93 22.53
C ALA A 152 -5.43 10.03 22.39
N LEU A 153 -5.34 9.26 21.30
CA LEU A 153 -4.18 8.43 20.98
C LEU A 153 -2.98 9.22 20.43
N ASN A 154 -3.22 10.38 19.82
CA ASN A 154 -2.21 11.27 19.21
C ASN A 154 -1.18 10.52 18.30
N PRO A 155 -1.64 9.83 17.24
CA PRO A 155 -0.77 9.02 16.42
C PRO A 155 0.05 9.81 15.41
N GLN A 156 1.15 9.22 14.94
CA GLN A 156 1.92 9.73 13.81
C GLN A 156 1.48 9.12 12.48
N MET A 157 0.73 8.01 12.55
CA MET A 157 0.16 7.30 11.41
C MET A 157 -1.19 6.66 11.76
N VAL A 158 -2.14 6.80 10.85
CA VAL A 158 -3.41 6.09 10.86
C VAL A 158 -3.46 5.17 9.65
N ILE A 159 -3.82 3.91 9.88
CA ILE A 159 -4.02 2.89 8.87
C ILE A 159 -5.49 2.49 8.93
N SER A 160 -6.22 2.63 7.84
CA SER A 160 -7.64 2.28 7.79
C SER A 160 -7.89 1.18 6.76
N PHE A 161 -8.76 0.24 7.11
CA PHE A 161 -9.50 -0.59 6.15
C PHE A 161 -10.84 0.10 5.92
N PRO A 162 -10.91 1.02 4.94
CA PRO A 162 -12.04 1.91 4.75
C PRO A 162 -13.29 1.19 4.26
N HIS A 163 -14.42 1.85 4.49
CA HIS A 163 -15.70 1.58 3.85
C HIS A 163 -16.44 2.94 3.72
N GLY A 164 -15.74 3.91 3.12
CA GLY A 164 -16.11 5.33 3.13
C GLY A 164 -15.06 6.23 3.80
N ARG A 165 -15.50 7.41 4.26
CA ARG A 165 -14.65 8.44 4.88
C ARG A 165 -14.08 7.96 6.22
N MET A 166 -12.94 8.52 6.64
CA MET A 166 -12.37 8.21 7.96
C MET A 166 -13.35 8.57 9.08
N ALA A 167 -13.91 9.79 9.04
CA ALA A 167 -14.97 10.27 9.93
C ALA A 167 -16.03 11.08 9.17
N ASN A 168 -17.14 11.41 9.82
CA ASN A 168 -18.33 12.01 9.21
C ASN A 168 -18.21 13.51 8.84
N SER A 169 -17.01 14.03 8.58
CA SER A 169 -16.81 15.45 8.19
C SER A 169 -15.39 15.73 7.70
N ASP A 170 -15.18 16.89 7.09
CA ASP A 170 -13.84 17.38 6.75
C ASP A 170 -12.96 17.65 7.98
N ALA A 171 -13.53 17.70 9.20
CA ALA A 171 -12.76 17.86 10.43
C ALA A 171 -11.70 16.77 10.64
N SER A 172 -11.88 15.57 10.06
CA SER A 172 -10.83 14.55 10.06
C SER A 172 -9.67 14.90 9.14
N VAL A 173 -9.94 15.51 7.99
CA VAL A 173 -8.92 15.95 7.03
C VAL A 173 -8.12 17.10 7.62
N ASP A 174 -8.81 18.08 8.20
CA ASP A 174 -8.19 19.21 8.89
C ASP A 174 -7.29 18.71 10.03
N TRP A 175 -7.80 17.79 10.85
CA TRP A 175 -7.03 17.21 11.94
C TRP A 175 -5.77 16.45 11.46
N LEU A 176 -5.89 15.63 10.41
CA LEU A 176 -4.75 14.92 9.81
C LEU A 176 -3.68 15.92 9.33
N LYS A 177 -4.12 17.01 8.68
CA LYS A 177 -3.24 18.06 8.14
C LYS A 177 -2.56 18.87 9.23
N GLU A 178 -3.31 19.36 10.21
CA GLU A 178 -2.81 20.16 11.34
C GLU A 178 -1.77 19.42 12.16
N ASN A 179 -1.95 18.10 12.32
CA ASN A 179 -1.07 17.25 13.12
C ASN A 179 -0.02 16.51 12.28
N ASN A 180 0.02 16.76 10.96
CA ASN A 180 0.92 16.09 10.01
C ASN A 180 0.90 14.56 10.19
N ILE A 181 -0.29 13.96 10.18
CA ILE A 181 -0.49 12.51 10.41
C ILE A 181 -0.54 11.80 9.07
N LEU A 182 0.23 10.71 8.93
CA LEU A 182 0.19 9.90 7.70
C LEU A 182 -1.09 9.06 7.67
N TYR A 183 -1.83 9.07 6.57
CA TYR A 183 -3.04 8.27 6.40
C TYR A 183 -2.89 7.24 5.28
N LEU A 184 -2.88 5.95 5.64
CA LEU A 184 -2.69 4.83 4.71
C LEU A 184 -3.93 3.93 4.65
N THR A 185 -4.22 3.39 3.46
CA THR A 185 -5.41 2.53 3.25
C THR A 185 -5.06 1.22 2.56
N PRO A 186 -4.47 0.24 3.27
CA PRO A 186 -4.29 -1.10 2.71
C PRO A 186 -5.64 -1.71 2.33
N GLN A 187 -5.61 -2.65 1.38
CA GLN A 187 -6.80 -3.18 0.74
C GLN A 187 -6.97 -4.67 1.03
N LEU A 188 -8.22 -5.06 1.29
CA LEU A 188 -8.67 -6.44 1.29
C LEU A 188 -9.22 -6.76 -0.09
N VAL A 189 -8.79 -7.88 -0.64
CA VAL A 189 -9.23 -8.35 -1.94
C VAL A 189 -10.32 -9.38 -1.74
N TYR A 190 -11.55 -9.05 -2.16
CA TYR A 190 -12.76 -9.86 -2.00
C TYR A 190 -12.91 -10.92 -3.10
N GLN A 191 -11.82 -11.64 -3.36
CA GLN A 191 -11.72 -12.78 -4.26
C GLN A 191 -10.48 -13.59 -3.84
N THR A 192 -10.33 -14.81 -4.35
CA THR A 192 -9.14 -15.60 -4.02
C THR A 192 -7.87 -14.93 -4.53
N GLU A 193 -6.74 -15.21 -3.88
CA GLU A 193 -5.43 -14.69 -4.31
C GLU A 193 -5.16 -14.98 -5.80
N GLN A 194 -5.49 -16.19 -6.26
CA GLN A 194 -5.29 -16.60 -7.65
C GLN A 194 -6.17 -15.80 -8.61
N GLU A 195 -7.46 -15.67 -8.32
CA GLU A 195 -8.39 -14.88 -9.14
C GLU A 195 -7.93 -13.42 -9.22
N TRP A 196 -7.48 -12.86 -8.10
CA TRP A 196 -6.93 -11.51 -8.08
C TRP A 196 -5.67 -11.35 -8.91
N LEU A 197 -4.73 -12.31 -8.88
CA LEU A 197 -3.53 -12.26 -9.71
C LEU A 197 -3.89 -12.26 -11.21
N GLU A 198 -4.91 -13.02 -11.60
CA GLU A 198 -5.39 -13.13 -12.98
C GLU A 198 -6.26 -11.93 -13.43
N ASP A 199 -6.90 -11.23 -12.49
CA ASP A 199 -7.75 -10.06 -12.76
C ASP A 199 -6.94 -8.78 -13.02
N GLN A 200 -7.14 -8.16 -14.18
CA GLN A 200 -6.48 -6.90 -14.53
C GLN A 200 -7.08 -5.67 -13.82
N GLN A 201 -8.31 -5.76 -13.31
CA GLN A 201 -8.95 -4.64 -12.61
C GLN A 201 -8.40 -4.51 -11.18
N GLY A 202 -8.28 -5.62 -10.46
CA GLY A 202 -7.72 -5.72 -9.12
C GLY A 202 -8.75 -5.51 -8.00
N ILE A 203 -9.80 -4.71 -8.25
CA ILE A 203 -10.90 -4.49 -7.31
C ILE A 203 -12.21 -4.19 -8.06
N SER A 204 -13.34 -4.66 -7.52
CA SER A 204 -14.66 -4.42 -8.12
C SER A 204 -15.12 -2.97 -7.94
N GLY A 205 -15.91 -2.45 -8.89
CA GLY A 205 -16.31 -1.03 -8.92
C GLY A 205 -17.09 -0.55 -7.68
N GLY A 206 -17.94 -1.40 -7.09
CA GLY A 206 -18.67 -1.06 -5.87
C GLY A 206 -17.75 -0.84 -4.66
N ILE A 207 -16.75 -1.72 -4.50
CA ILE A 207 -15.76 -1.63 -3.42
C ILE A 207 -14.75 -0.51 -3.71
N MET A 208 -14.36 -0.32 -4.97
CA MET A 208 -13.47 0.77 -5.40
C MET A 208 -13.94 2.14 -4.90
N GLY A 209 -15.23 2.44 -5.06
CA GLY A 209 -15.79 3.71 -4.61
C GLY A 209 -15.58 3.95 -3.11
N GLN A 210 -15.87 2.94 -2.30
CA GLN A 210 -15.83 3.05 -0.84
C GLN A 210 -14.41 2.94 -0.27
N ASN A 211 -13.53 2.17 -0.92
CA ASN A 211 -12.22 1.83 -0.35
C ASN A 211 -11.05 2.60 -0.96
N ILE A 212 -11.23 3.21 -2.14
CA ILE A 212 -10.20 3.98 -2.84
C ILE A 212 -10.67 5.41 -3.02
N VAL A 213 -11.77 5.63 -3.77
CA VAL A 213 -12.19 6.98 -4.18
C VAL A 213 -12.53 7.86 -2.97
N VAL A 214 -13.34 7.37 -2.03
CA VAL A 214 -13.74 8.17 -0.87
C VAL A 214 -12.56 8.47 0.07
N PRO A 215 -11.69 7.51 0.43
CA PRO A 215 -10.49 7.80 1.21
C PRO A 215 -9.47 8.73 0.52
N GLU A 216 -9.37 8.72 -0.82
CA GLU A 216 -8.54 9.69 -1.55
C GLU A 216 -9.00 11.14 -1.32
N LEU A 217 -10.31 11.37 -1.14
CA LEU A 217 -10.84 12.68 -0.74
C LEU A 217 -10.39 13.10 0.67
N ASP A 218 -10.04 12.13 1.53
CA ASP A 218 -9.45 12.37 2.86
C ASP A 218 -7.91 12.51 2.81
N GLY A 219 -7.30 12.40 1.63
CA GLY A 219 -5.84 12.42 1.47
C GLY A 219 -5.15 11.08 1.80
N ALA A 220 -5.90 9.98 1.81
CA ALA A 220 -5.34 8.65 1.97
C ALA A 220 -4.39 8.28 0.82
N ILE A 221 -3.35 7.51 1.13
CA ILE A 221 -2.43 6.97 0.12
C ILE A 221 -2.22 5.46 0.31
N GLN A 222 -1.52 4.86 -0.66
CA GLN A 222 -1.08 3.46 -0.65
C GLN A 222 -2.24 2.44 -0.58
N PRO A 223 -3.16 2.43 -1.58
CA PRO A 223 -4.19 1.40 -1.73
C PRO A 223 -3.58 0.06 -2.17
N TYR A 224 -2.80 -0.56 -1.28
CA TYR A 224 -2.00 -1.76 -1.55
C TYR A 224 -2.71 -3.00 -1.04
N ALA A 225 -2.84 -4.04 -1.87
CA ALA A 225 -3.42 -5.31 -1.43
C ALA A 225 -2.56 -5.93 -0.32
N ILE A 226 -3.13 -6.32 0.81
CA ILE A 226 -2.36 -7.04 1.84
C ILE A 226 -2.95 -8.40 2.18
N ALA A 227 -4.23 -8.61 1.87
CA ALA A 227 -4.96 -9.81 2.23
C ALA A 227 -5.97 -10.14 1.14
N ALA A 228 -6.21 -11.44 0.96
CA ALA A 228 -7.16 -11.98 0.01
C ALA A 228 -8.03 -13.03 0.69
N GLU A 229 -9.03 -13.50 -0.06
CA GLU A 229 -9.87 -14.60 0.36
C GLU A 229 -9.15 -15.95 0.18
N TYR A 230 -9.33 -16.83 1.15
CA TYR A 230 -8.88 -18.22 1.11
C TYR A 230 -10.03 -19.13 1.49
N ILE A 231 -10.15 -20.23 0.75
CA ILE A 231 -11.17 -21.26 0.99
C ILE A 231 -10.54 -22.33 1.89
N THR A 232 -11.18 -22.58 3.04
CA THR A 232 -10.78 -23.62 3.98
C THR A 232 -11.12 -25.01 3.44
N LYS A 233 -10.58 -26.07 4.07
CA LYS A 233 -10.86 -27.46 3.68
C LYS A 233 -12.35 -27.82 3.72
N ASP A 234 -13.11 -27.14 4.57
CA ASP A 234 -14.55 -27.34 4.75
C ASP A 234 -15.39 -26.46 3.81
N GLY A 235 -14.75 -25.70 2.90
CA GLY A 235 -15.43 -24.83 1.94
C GLY A 235 -15.79 -23.44 2.46
N TYR A 236 -15.42 -23.09 3.70
CA TYR A 236 -15.65 -21.73 4.23
C TYR A 236 -14.62 -20.74 3.71
N HIS A 237 -15.08 -19.54 3.42
CA HIS A 237 -14.26 -18.42 3.02
C HIS A 237 -13.68 -17.70 4.24
N THR A 238 -12.41 -17.31 4.19
CA THR A 238 -11.73 -16.52 5.23
C THR A 238 -10.75 -15.54 4.61
N PHE A 239 -10.47 -14.43 5.31
CA PHE A 239 -9.38 -13.54 4.92
C PHE A 239 -8.06 -13.93 5.58
N LYS A 240 -6.98 -13.89 4.80
CA LYS A 240 -5.61 -14.03 5.30
C LYS A 240 -4.68 -13.09 4.54
N SER A 241 -3.57 -12.75 5.18
CA SER A 241 -2.48 -12.01 4.55
C SER A 241 -1.97 -12.75 3.30
N ILE A 242 -1.78 -12.00 2.23
CA ILE A 242 -1.06 -12.49 1.06
C ILE A 242 0.44 -12.52 1.43
N PRO A 243 1.15 -13.65 1.20
CA PRO A 243 2.53 -13.80 1.65
C PRO A 243 3.46 -12.64 1.27
N GLY A 244 4.21 -12.09 2.23
CA GLY A 244 5.20 -11.03 2.02
C GLY A 244 4.64 -9.60 1.86
N ARG A 245 3.32 -9.45 1.70
CA ARG A 245 2.69 -8.16 1.37
C ARG A 245 2.45 -7.30 2.60
N VAL A 246 2.17 -7.90 3.76
CA VAL A 246 2.10 -7.17 5.04
C VAL A 246 3.46 -6.57 5.38
N GLU A 247 4.53 -7.34 5.23
CA GLU A 247 5.90 -6.90 5.48
C GLU A 247 6.29 -5.76 4.54
N ARG A 248 6.01 -5.90 3.24
CA ARG A 248 6.25 -4.86 2.24
C ARG A 248 5.48 -3.58 2.54
N PHE A 249 4.22 -3.70 2.95
CA PHE A 249 3.39 -2.57 3.35
C PHE A 249 3.99 -1.85 4.57
N CYS A 250 4.36 -2.61 5.61
CA CYS A 250 4.95 -2.08 6.84
C CYS A 250 6.33 -1.43 6.59
N ASP A 251 7.13 -1.97 5.68
CA ASP A 251 8.40 -1.37 5.26
C ASP A 251 8.18 -0.01 4.57
N ASN A 252 7.22 0.08 3.66
CA ASN A 252 6.86 1.33 2.99
C ASN A 252 6.31 2.37 3.99
N ALA A 253 5.43 1.94 4.89
CA ALA A 253 4.89 2.79 5.96
C ALA A 253 6.00 3.32 6.88
N THR A 254 6.97 2.47 7.23
CA THR A 254 8.15 2.86 8.03
C THR A 254 9.00 3.90 7.31
N ARG A 255 9.20 3.75 6.00
CA ARG A 255 9.94 4.73 5.17
C ARG A 255 9.24 6.09 5.12
N TRP A 256 7.91 6.13 5.07
CA TRP A 256 7.19 7.41 5.15
C TRP A 256 7.43 8.15 6.46
N LEU A 257 7.46 7.44 7.59
CA LEU A 257 7.76 8.06 8.88
C LEU A 257 9.22 8.49 8.98
N SER A 258 10.16 7.69 8.49
CA SER A 258 11.59 8.05 8.55
C SER A 258 11.92 9.32 7.75
N LEU A 259 11.15 9.64 6.70
CA LEU A 259 11.28 10.91 5.96
C LEU A 259 10.98 12.15 6.83
N LYS A 260 10.13 12.02 7.87
CA LYS A 260 9.83 13.12 8.80
C LYS A 260 11.02 13.42 9.71
N GLU A 261 11.77 12.40 10.11
CA GLU A 261 12.89 12.51 11.05
C GLU A 261 14.22 12.82 10.35
N LYS A 262 14.40 12.35 9.11
CA LYS A 262 15.67 12.49 8.38
C LYS A 262 15.97 13.97 8.07
N PRO A 263 17.19 14.47 8.34
CA PRO A 263 17.60 15.82 7.95
C PRO A 263 17.55 16.00 6.42
N ASN A 264 17.10 17.17 5.95
CA ASN A 264 16.98 17.45 4.50
C ASN A 264 18.31 17.29 3.75
N ALA A 265 19.44 17.65 4.36
CA ALA A 265 20.77 17.50 3.77
C ALA A 265 21.14 16.03 3.47
N GLU A 266 20.58 15.08 4.20
CA GLU A 266 20.85 13.64 4.07
C GLU A 266 19.83 12.91 3.18
N LYS A 267 18.72 13.55 2.83
CA LYS A 267 17.67 12.95 1.99
C LYS A 267 18.18 12.79 0.56
N LYS A 268 17.99 11.58 0.02
CA LYS A 268 18.31 11.22 -1.36
C LYS A 268 17.06 11.13 -2.22
N LEU A 269 17.01 11.92 -3.28
CA LEU A 269 15.84 12.03 -4.16
C LEU A 269 16.19 11.54 -5.55
N ALA A 270 15.44 10.58 -6.07
CA ALA A 270 15.46 10.21 -7.49
C ALA A 270 14.24 10.82 -8.18
N ILE A 271 14.45 11.86 -8.98
CA ILE A 271 13.40 12.56 -9.70
C ILE A 271 13.41 12.08 -11.16
N TYR A 272 12.36 11.37 -11.53
CA TYR A 272 12.10 10.92 -12.88
C TYR A 272 11.37 12.03 -13.65
N TYR A 273 11.91 12.47 -14.78
CA TYR A 273 11.31 13.53 -15.58
C TYR A 273 10.92 13.05 -16.98
N TYR A 274 9.81 13.57 -17.48
CA TYR A 274 9.37 13.30 -18.85
C TYR A 274 10.17 14.15 -19.85
N LYS A 275 10.62 13.51 -20.94
CA LYS A 275 11.36 14.14 -22.04
C LYS A 275 11.12 13.33 -23.32
N GLY A 276 10.94 14.00 -24.46
CA GLY A 276 10.92 13.33 -25.77
C GLY A 276 12.32 12.90 -26.24
N ALA A 277 12.41 11.99 -27.22
CA ALA A 277 13.70 11.54 -27.75
C ALA A 277 14.55 12.69 -28.32
N GLY A 278 15.89 12.57 -28.24
CA GLY A 278 16.82 13.54 -28.84
C GLY A 278 16.79 14.94 -28.19
N LYS A 279 16.64 15.99 -29.02
CA LYS A 279 16.60 17.41 -28.61
C LYS A 279 15.18 17.93 -28.36
N ASN A 280 14.19 17.05 -28.30
CA ASN A 280 12.81 17.45 -28.09
C ASN A 280 12.65 18.23 -26.77
N ALA A 281 11.74 19.19 -26.77
CA ALA A 281 11.46 20.05 -25.63
C ALA A 281 10.98 19.21 -24.43
N MET A 282 11.42 19.57 -23.22
CA MET A 282 10.89 19.01 -21.97
C MET A 282 9.59 19.73 -21.63
N VAL A 283 8.49 19.27 -22.21
CA VAL A 283 7.14 19.81 -21.99
C VAL A 283 6.21 18.66 -21.65
N ALA A 284 5.35 18.84 -20.64
CA ALA A 284 4.36 17.85 -20.25
C ALA A 284 3.07 18.54 -19.79
N GLY A 285 1.94 18.28 -20.45
CA GLY A 285 0.62 18.74 -20.00
C GLY A 285 0.50 20.25 -19.72
N GLY A 286 1.14 21.10 -20.54
CA GLY A 286 1.16 22.56 -20.33
C GLY A 286 2.20 23.06 -19.30
N LEU A 287 3.07 22.18 -18.81
CA LEU A 287 4.20 22.52 -17.93
C LEU A 287 5.51 22.62 -18.72
N GLU A 288 6.24 23.72 -18.53
CA GLU A 288 7.64 23.86 -18.93
C GLU A 288 8.53 23.06 -17.97
N VAL A 289 8.72 21.76 -18.25
CA VAL A 289 9.35 20.81 -17.33
C VAL A 289 10.76 21.24 -16.95
N GLY A 290 11.57 21.70 -17.90
CA GLY A 290 12.93 22.15 -17.63
C GLY A 290 12.99 23.31 -16.62
N GLN A 291 12.24 24.37 -16.89
CA GLN A 291 12.19 25.56 -16.02
C GLN A 291 11.59 25.25 -14.65
N SER A 292 10.55 24.41 -14.62
CA SER A 292 9.85 24.03 -13.40
C SER A 292 10.72 23.14 -12.52
N LEU A 293 11.45 22.19 -13.12
CA LEU A 293 12.41 21.35 -12.41
C LEU A 293 13.57 22.19 -11.87
N PHE A 294 14.13 23.10 -12.66
CA PHE A 294 15.16 24.04 -12.19
C PHE A 294 14.69 24.87 -10.98
N SER A 295 13.44 25.34 -11.02
CA SER A 295 12.83 26.11 -9.92
C SER A 295 12.64 25.24 -8.66
N LEU A 296 12.19 23.99 -8.80
CA LEU A 296 12.09 23.02 -7.72
C LEU A 296 13.45 22.77 -7.06
N LEU A 297 14.50 22.53 -7.85
CA LEU A 297 15.85 22.27 -7.33
C LEU A 297 16.40 23.48 -6.56
N ASN A 298 16.15 24.70 -7.02
CA ASN A 298 16.50 25.91 -6.29
C ASN A 298 15.74 26.04 -4.96
N HIS A 299 14.46 25.67 -4.94
CA HIS A 299 13.67 25.67 -3.71
C HIS A 299 14.20 24.60 -2.72
N LEU A 300 14.45 23.38 -3.18
CA LEU A 300 15.06 22.32 -2.35
C LEU A 300 16.42 22.74 -1.78
N LYS A 301 17.26 23.44 -2.56
CA LYS A 301 18.54 23.98 -2.07
C LYS A 301 18.35 24.98 -0.92
N LYS A 302 17.32 25.84 -1.00
CA LYS A 302 16.96 26.78 0.07
C LYS A 302 16.44 26.08 1.33
N GLU A 303 15.73 24.97 1.16
CA GLU A 303 15.24 24.09 2.24
C GLU A 303 16.34 23.19 2.85
N GLY A 304 17.60 23.36 2.42
CA GLY A 304 18.76 22.67 3.00
C GLY A 304 19.04 21.28 2.43
N TYR A 305 18.44 20.91 1.30
CA TYR A 305 18.81 19.68 0.60
C TYR A 305 20.21 19.81 -0.03
N ASN A 306 20.97 18.71 -0.04
CA ASN A 306 22.29 18.69 -0.67
C ASN A 306 22.17 18.54 -2.18
N LEU A 307 22.29 19.65 -2.93
CA LEU A 307 22.35 19.65 -4.40
C LEU A 307 23.77 19.87 -4.97
N GLY A 308 24.77 20.11 -4.12
CA GLY A 308 26.09 20.55 -4.56
C GLY A 308 26.07 21.85 -5.38
N ASP A 309 26.99 21.96 -6.32
CA ASP A 309 27.11 23.11 -7.22
C ASP A 309 26.08 23.04 -8.36
N PHE A 310 25.23 24.05 -8.37
CA PHE A 310 24.11 24.23 -9.28
C PHE A 310 23.86 25.73 -9.39
N ASN A 311 24.08 26.30 -10.58
CA ASN A 311 24.25 27.73 -10.75
C ASN A 311 23.10 28.33 -11.56
N ASP A 312 23.19 28.25 -12.88
CA ASP A 312 22.26 28.87 -13.83
C ASP A 312 21.51 27.84 -14.69
N PHE A 313 20.40 28.28 -15.27
CA PHE A 313 19.51 27.43 -16.07
C PHE A 313 20.19 26.85 -17.32
N GLU A 314 21.07 27.60 -17.97
CA GLU A 314 21.76 27.13 -19.18
C GLU A 314 22.72 25.98 -18.86
N SER A 315 23.51 26.13 -17.79
CA SER A 315 24.42 25.10 -17.29
C SER A 315 23.65 23.83 -16.88
N PHE A 316 22.48 24.00 -16.24
CA PHE A 316 21.57 22.91 -15.90
C PHE A 316 21.10 22.16 -17.15
N MET A 317 20.55 22.88 -18.13
CA MET A 317 20.03 22.29 -19.37
C MET A 317 21.14 21.58 -20.16
N LYS A 318 22.34 22.16 -20.19
CA LYS A 318 23.52 21.51 -20.79
C LYS A 318 23.83 20.18 -20.12
N ARG A 319 23.82 20.11 -18.79
CA ARG A 319 24.01 18.84 -18.05
C ARG A 319 22.89 17.84 -18.33
N ILE A 320 21.63 18.26 -18.38
CA ILE A 320 20.50 17.40 -18.77
C ILE A 320 20.71 16.80 -20.17
N HIS A 321 21.19 17.58 -21.13
CA HIS A 321 21.42 17.10 -22.49
C HIS A 321 22.62 16.14 -22.62
N THR A 322 23.68 16.36 -21.85
CA THR A 322 24.89 15.53 -21.88
C THR A 322 24.77 14.27 -21.01
N GLU A 323 24.30 14.39 -19.77
CA GLU A 323 24.30 13.33 -18.76
C GLU A 323 22.96 12.57 -18.67
N GLY A 324 21.85 13.21 -19.07
CA GLY A 324 20.50 12.64 -19.06
C GLY A 324 19.84 12.52 -20.44
N PRO A 325 20.54 12.04 -21.50
CA PRO A 325 19.92 11.89 -22.80
C PRO A 325 18.85 10.78 -22.80
N LEU A 326 17.80 10.96 -23.58
CA LEU A 326 16.87 9.89 -23.93
C LEU A 326 17.25 9.40 -25.33
N LEU A 327 17.89 8.23 -25.39
CA LEU A 327 18.42 7.65 -26.62
C LEU A 327 17.42 6.64 -27.19
N GLY A 328 17.15 6.74 -28.49
CA GLY A 328 16.43 5.71 -29.23
C GLY A 328 17.30 4.48 -29.49
N ASP A 329 16.68 3.36 -29.88
CA ASP A 329 17.31 2.05 -30.05
C ASP A 329 18.42 2.03 -31.14
N TYR A 330 18.34 2.92 -32.13
CA TYR A 330 19.22 2.92 -33.31
C TYR A 330 20.38 3.94 -33.26
N ALA A 331 20.63 4.60 -32.12
CA ALA A 331 21.56 5.72 -32.04
C ALA A 331 23.00 5.33 -31.60
N LEU A 332 23.62 4.33 -32.26
CA LEU A 332 24.94 3.77 -31.86
C LEU A 332 26.02 4.83 -31.61
N GLY A 333 26.26 5.75 -32.56
CA GLY A 333 27.27 6.81 -32.38
C GLY A 333 26.92 7.84 -31.29
N THR A 334 25.62 8.01 -30.98
CA THR A 334 25.19 8.87 -29.86
C THR A 334 25.37 8.15 -28.52
N PHE A 335 25.21 6.83 -28.50
CA PHE A 335 25.43 6.01 -27.31
C PHE A 335 26.90 5.96 -26.91
N GLU A 336 27.84 5.79 -27.86
CA GLU A 336 29.29 5.86 -27.57
C GLU A 336 29.69 7.19 -26.94
N LYS A 337 29.24 8.30 -27.54
CA LYS A 337 29.46 9.64 -26.97
C LYS A 337 28.87 9.78 -25.57
N PHE A 338 27.68 9.22 -25.32
CA PHE A 338 27.07 9.22 -24.00
C PHE A 338 27.86 8.39 -22.98
N LEU A 339 28.45 7.25 -23.37
CA LEU A 339 29.31 6.47 -22.49
C LEU A 339 30.57 7.24 -22.06
N GLU A 340 31.11 8.07 -22.95
CA GLU A 340 32.30 8.88 -22.71
C GLU A 340 32.00 10.14 -21.89
N GLU A 341 30.98 10.91 -22.28
CA GLU A 341 30.71 12.25 -21.74
C GLU A 341 29.60 12.27 -20.66
N GLY A 342 28.65 11.34 -20.74
CA GLY A 342 27.38 11.40 -20.01
C GLY A 342 27.40 10.81 -18.60
N LYS A 343 28.52 10.23 -18.17
CA LYS A 343 28.72 9.67 -16.81
C LYS A 343 27.56 8.75 -16.34
N PRO A 344 27.17 7.74 -17.14
CA PRO A 344 26.08 6.83 -16.81
C PRO A 344 26.27 6.12 -15.47
N ALA A 345 25.15 5.73 -14.85
CA ALA A 345 25.19 4.66 -13.85
C ALA A 345 25.47 3.32 -14.54
N MET A 346 26.67 2.79 -14.31
CA MET A 346 27.06 1.47 -14.79
C MET A 346 26.56 0.38 -13.82
N ILE A 347 25.74 -0.53 -14.34
CA ILE A 347 25.17 -1.67 -13.62
C ILE A 347 25.62 -2.92 -14.35
N SER A 348 26.42 -3.77 -13.69
CA SER A 348 26.81 -5.04 -14.31
C SER A 348 25.60 -5.94 -14.49
N SER A 349 25.64 -6.81 -15.51
CA SER A 349 24.56 -7.80 -15.70
C SER A 349 24.33 -8.65 -14.45
N ALA A 350 25.38 -8.97 -13.69
CA ALA A 350 25.29 -9.74 -12.45
C ALA A 350 24.58 -8.98 -11.32
N GLU A 351 24.90 -7.69 -11.11
CA GLU A 351 24.18 -6.83 -10.16
C GLU A 351 22.69 -6.75 -10.51
N TYR A 352 22.38 -6.49 -11.78
CA TYR A 352 21.01 -6.37 -12.26
C TYR A 352 20.22 -7.69 -12.11
N GLU A 353 20.81 -8.82 -12.52
CA GLU A 353 20.23 -10.16 -12.33
C GLU A 353 19.91 -10.45 -10.87
N SER A 354 20.80 -10.07 -9.95
CA SER A 354 20.58 -10.25 -8.52
C SER A 354 19.37 -9.44 -8.05
N TRP A 355 19.24 -8.19 -8.48
CA TRP A 355 18.09 -7.35 -8.09
C TRP A 355 16.78 -7.86 -8.66
N CYS A 356 16.77 -8.29 -9.93
CA CYS A 356 15.57 -8.86 -10.56
C CYS A 356 15.08 -10.10 -9.82
N LYS A 357 15.98 -11.01 -9.42
CA LYS A 357 15.63 -12.21 -8.65
C LYS A 357 15.07 -11.90 -7.27
N SER A 358 15.52 -10.81 -6.64
CA SER A 358 15.08 -10.44 -5.28
C SER A 358 13.80 -9.60 -5.24
N GLU A 359 13.53 -8.79 -6.26
CA GLU A 359 12.49 -7.75 -6.20
C GLU A 359 11.34 -7.93 -7.20
N LEU A 360 11.49 -8.80 -8.20
CA LEU A 360 10.45 -9.03 -9.21
C LEU A 360 9.82 -10.42 -9.06
N ASP A 361 8.54 -10.51 -9.42
CA ASP A 361 7.89 -11.80 -9.62
C ASP A 361 8.65 -12.61 -10.71
N PRO A 362 8.98 -13.89 -10.44
CA PRO A 362 9.67 -14.75 -11.40
C PRO A 362 9.01 -14.79 -12.79
N LYS A 363 7.67 -14.81 -12.87
CA LYS A 363 6.96 -14.85 -14.15
C LYS A 363 7.13 -13.54 -14.91
N SER A 364 6.98 -12.42 -14.19
CA SER A 364 7.21 -11.08 -14.75
C SER A 364 8.63 -10.92 -15.32
N TYR A 365 9.68 -11.42 -14.63
CA TYR A 365 11.05 -11.36 -15.16
C TYR A 365 11.28 -12.32 -16.33
N GLN A 366 10.65 -13.50 -16.34
CA GLN A 366 10.69 -14.40 -17.49
C GLN A 366 10.08 -13.77 -18.75
N ASP A 367 9.00 -13.00 -18.62
CA ASP A 367 8.40 -12.28 -19.74
C ASP A 367 9.34 -11.21 -20.32
N VAL A 368 10.13 -10.55 -19.46
CA VAL A 368 11.21 -9.63 -19.90
C VAL A 368 12.24 -10.40 -20.70
N ILE A 369 12.75 -11.54 -20.18
CA ILE A 369 13.76 -12.36 -20.86
C ILE A 369 13.25 -12.87 -22.21
N LYS A 370 12.01 -13.36 -22.25
CA LYS A 370 11.36 -13.87 -23.47
C LYS A 370 11.30 -12.80 -24.56
N ARG A 371 11.15 -11.53 -24.18
CA ARG A 371 11.01 -10.42 -25.14
C ARG A 371 12.34 -9.77 -25.52
N TYR A 372 13.23 -9.54 -24.56
CA TYR A 372 14.45 -8.74 -24.75
C TYR A 372 15.75 -9.56 -24.68
N GLY A 373 15.65 -10.88 -24.51
CA GLY A 373 16.79 -11.76 -24.33
C GLY A 373 17.28 -11.78 -22.88
N ALA A 374 18.41 -12.46 -22.64
CA ALA A 374 19.03 -12.46 -21.32
C ALA A 374 19.61 -11.07 -20.98
N ALA A 375 19.63 -10.73 -19.70
CA ALA A 375 20.24 -9.49 -19.22
C ALA A 375 21.70 -9.35 -19.72
N PRO A 376 22.11 -8.17 -20.20
CA PRO A 376 21.43 -6.88 -20.09
C PRO A 376 20.50 -6.56 -21.28
N GLY A 377 20.29 -7.48 -22.22
CA GLY A 377 19.67 -7.17 -23.51
C GLY A 377 20.56 -6.28 -24.38
N THR A 378 19.98 -5.65 -25.41
CA THR A 378 20.71 -4.82 -26.38
C THR A 378 20.62 -3.32 -26.11
N TYR A 379 19.51 -2.85 -25.56
CA TYR A 379 19.24 -1.42 -25.37
C TYR A 379 19.99 -0.85 -24.16
N LEU A 380 20.77 0.20 -24.40
CA LEU A 380 21.68 0.83 -23.41
C LEU A 380 22.69 -0.15 -22.80
N SER A 381 23.07 -1.17 -23.55
CA SER A 381 24.04 -2.18 -23.13
C SER A 381 25.42 -1.93 -23.73
N THR A 382 26.47 -2.18 -22.94
CA THR A 382 27.86 -2.11 -23.41
C THR A 382 28.72 -3.19 -22.75
N VAL A 383 29.88 -3.50 -23.34
CA VAL A 383 30.84 -4.46 -22.80
C VAL A 383 32.14 -3.73 -22.48
N LYS A 384 32.63 -3.88 -21.25
CA LYS A 384 33.91 -3.32 -20.80
C LYS A 384 34.69 -4.38 -20.04
N LYS A 385 35.90 -4.69 -20.52
CA LYS A 385 36.79 -5.71 -19.92
C LYS A 385 36.04 -7.04 -19.68
N ASP A 386 35.43 -7.57 -20.74
CA ASP A 386 34.68 -8.84 -20.73
C ASP A 386 33.46 -8.89 -19.79
N THR A 387 33.04 -7.74 -19.27
CA THR A 387 31.83 -7.61 -18.44
C THR A 387 30.79 -6.78 -19.17
N SER A 388 29.57 -7.31 -19.25
CA SER A 388 28.40 -6.62 -19.81
C SER A 388 27.75 -5.70 -18.76
N TYR A 389 27.33 -4.52 -19.21
CA TYR A 389 26.72 -3.49 -18.36
C TYR A 389 25.48 -2.88 -19.02
N LEU A 390 24.53 -2.46 -18.19
CA LEU A 390 23.55 -1.44 -18.52
C LEU A 390 24.13 -0.06 -18.14
N ALA A 391 24.07 0.88 -19.07
CA ALA A 391 24.52 2.26 -18.90
C ALA A 391 23.31 3.20 -18.76
N ILE A 392 22.87 3.44 -17.53
CA ILE A 392 21.65 4.20 -17.26
C ILE A 392 21.94 5.72 -17.21
N PRO A 393 21.24 6.55 -18.02
CA PRO A 393 21.39 8.01 -17.99
C PRO A 393 20.89 8.59 -16.69
N ARG A 394 21.68 9.50 -16.11
CA ARG A 394 21.34 10.19 -14.87
C ARG A 394 22.17 11.46 -14.71
N VAL A 395 21.57 12.47 -14.10
CA VAL A 395 22.25 13.72 -13.74
C VAL A 395 22.28 13.84 -12.22
N LEU A 396 23.47 13.96 -11.63
CA LEU A 396 23.63 14.07 -10.17
C LEU A 396 23.87 15.50 -9.72
N PHE A 397 23.10 15.92 -8.73
CA PHE A 397 23.24 17.17 -7.98
C PHE A 397 23.28 16.80 -6.49
N GLY A 398 24.46 16.59 -5.92
CA GLY A 398 24.61 16.12 -4.53
C GLY A 398 23.84 14.81 -4.28
N ASN A 399 22.85 14.87 -3.39
CA ASN A 399 21.95 13.77 -3.04
C ASN A 399 20.68 13.72 -3.93
N VAL A 400 20.60 14.51 -5.00
CA VAL A 400 19.48 14.49 -5.96
C VAL A 400 19.94 13.90 -7.28
N ALA A 401 19.27 12.85 -7.74
CA ALA A 401 19.45 12.25 -9.05
C ALA A 401 18.25 12.61 -9.95
N LEU A 402 18.53 13.15 -11.13
CA LEU A 402 17.53 13.31 -12.17
C LEU A 402 17.71 12.18 -13.18
N VAL A 403 16.61 11.48 -13.49
CA VAL A 403 16.62 10.32 -14.39
C VAL A 403 15.56 10.55 -15.46
N PRO A 404 15.87 10.52 -16.76
CA PRO A 404 14.82 10.55 -17.77
C PRO A 404 14.01 9.27 -17.66
N VAL A 405 12.68 9.36 -17.78
CA VAL A 405 11.85 8.16 -17.92
C VAL A 405 12.26 7.44 -19.20
N LEU A 406 12.87 6.26 -19.05
CA LEU A 406 13.31 5.44 -20.18
C LEU A 406 12.09 4.85 -20.91
N PRO A 407 12.24 4.41 -22.17
CA PRO A 407 11.15 3.76 -22.88
C PRO A 407 10.76 2.45 -22.18
N ALA A 408 9.48 2.32 -21.80
CA ALA A 408 8.96 1.08 -21.23
C ALA A 408 9.09 -0.08 -22.24
N ALA A 409 8.91 0.17 -23.54
CA ALA A 409 9.13 -0.83 -24.58
C ALA A 409 9.81 -0.19 -25.81
N LEU A 410 10.35 -1.04 -26.68
CA LEU A 410 11.01 -0.68 -27.93
C LEU A 410 10.08 -0.98 -29.11
N GLY A 411 10.06 -0.12 -30.12
CA GLY A 411 9.26 -0.27 -31.34
C GLY A 411 9.09 1.05 -32.11
N GLU A 412 8.46 0.98 -33.28
CA GLU A 412 8.40 2.09 -34.25
C GLU A 412 7.49 3.27 -33.84
N ASN A 413 6.58 3.09 -32.87
CA ASN A 413 5.63 4.13 -32.46
C ASN A 413 5.90 4.60 -31.02
N GLU A 414 6.85 5.52 -30.88
CA GLU A 414 7.27 6.11 -29.60
C GLU A 414 6.11 6.72 -28.80
N PHE A 415 5.11 7.30 -29.48
CA PHE A 415 3.93 7.87 -28.82
C PHE A 415 3.08 6.80 -28.13
N LYS A 416 2.79 5.68 -28.81
CA LYS A 416 2.06 4.55 -28.20
C LYS A 416 2.86 3.88 -27.08
N LEU A 417 4.18 3.81 -27.21
CA LEU A 417 5.06 3.23 -26.18
C LEU A 417 5.14 4.11 -24.93
N ALA A 418 5.11 5.44 -25.08
CA ALA A 418 5.13 6.39 -23.97
C ALA A 418 3.84 6.38 -23.12
N HIS A 419 2.69 6.00 -23.70
CA HIS A 419 1.38 5.90 -23.02
C HIS A 419 1.04 4.48 -22.55
N GLY A 420 2.04 3.61 -22.48
CA GLY A 420 1.89 2.22 -22.05
C GLY A 420 1.54 1.26 -23.18
N VAL A 421 2.22 0.11 -23.18
CA VAL A 421 1.88 -1.04 -24.03
C VAL A 421 1.71 -2.26 -23.14
N LYS A 422 0.84 -3.20 -23.52
CA LYS A 422 0.71 -4.51 -22.85
C LYS A 422 1.91 -5.42 -23.15
N GLN A 423 3.10 -4.98 -22.80
CA GLN A 423 4.38 -5.67 -23.00
C GLN A 423 5.24 -5.54 -21.76
N ALA A 424 6.07 -6.56 -21.50
CA ALA A 424 7.08 -6.48 -20.45
C ALA A 424 8.01 -5.27 -20.69
N PRO A 425 8.51 -4.61 -19.64
CA PRO A 425 9.40 -3.47 -19.80
C PRO A 425 10.81 -3.87 -20.23
N THR A 426 11.57 -2.96 -20.85
CA THR A 426 12.98 -3.21 -21.22
C THR A 426 13.87 -3.42 -19.99
N HIS A 427 15.00 -4.11 -20.16
CA HIS A 427 15.99 -4.26 -19.09
C HIS A 427 16.47 -2.92 -18.54
N ALA A 428 16.79 -1.95 -19.41
CA ALA A 428 17.24 -0.63 -19.00
C ALA A 428 16.16 0.12 -18.19
N TYR A 429 14.89 0.00 -18.58
CA TYR A 429 13.77 0.58 -17.85
C TYR A 429 13.73 0.07 -16.40
N ILE A 430 13.69 -1.25 -16.21
CA ILE A 430 13.68 -1.90 -14.90
C ILE A 430 14.93 -1.52 -14.11
N ALA A 431 16.11 -1.59 -14.75
CA ALA A 431 17.38 -1.29 -14.12
C ALA A 431 17.46 0.14 -13.61
N SER A 432 16.82 1.11 -14.26
CA SER A 432 16.79 2.49 -13.76
C SER A 432 16.14 2.59 -12.38
N TYR A 433 14.99 1.93 -12.17
CA TYR A 433 14.27 1.93 -10.89
C TYR A 433 14.98 1.07 -9.84
N LEU A 434 15.51 -0.10 -10.24
CA LEU A 434 16.30 -0.94 -9.32
C LEU A 434 17.62 -0.26 -8.94
N TRP A 435 18.22 0.55 -9.81
CA TRP A 435 19.38 1.38 -9.47
C TRP A 435 19.02 2.45 -8.45
N ALA A 436 17.92 3.19 -8.66
CA ALA A 436 17.46 4.22 -7.73
C ALA A 436 17.24 3.63 -6.33
N ARG A 437 16.64 2.44 -6.27
CA ARG A 437 16.36 1.72 -5.04
C ARG A 437 17.60 1.11 -4.38
N ASN A 438 18.40 0.33 -5.11
CA ASN A 438 19.42 -0.55 -4.52
C ASN A 438 20.83 0.05 -4.51
N LYS A 439 21.17 0.93 -5.48
CA LYS A 439 22.53 1.47 -5.64
C LYS A 439 22.62 2.94 -5.26
N PHE A 440 21.68 3.77 -5.72
CA PHE A 440 21.58 5.16 -5.27
C PHE A 440 21.02 5.24 -3.84
N ASN A 441 20.14 4.30 -3.50
CA ASN A 441 19.44 4.20 -2.22
C ASN A 441 18.60 5.46 -1.95
N ALA A 442 17.70 5.77 -2.90
CA ALA A 442 16.77 6.88 -2.78
C ALA A 442 15.84 6.70 -1.57
N ASP A 443 15.64 7.79 -0.83
CA ASP A 443 14.57 7.88 0.17
C ASP A 443 13.24 8.23 -0.49
N VAL A 444 13.29 8.99 -1.59
CA VAL A 444 12.12 9.43 -2.36
C VAL A 444 12.34 9.15 -3.85
N VAL A 445 11.34 8.55 -4.49
CA VAL A 445 11.19 8.53 -5.95
C VAL A 445 10.03 9.46 -6.30
N ALA A 446 10.26 10.42 -7.18
CA ALA A 446 9.24 11.36 -7.62
C ALA A 446 9.19 11.43 -9.14
N HIS A 447 8.01 11.49 -9.73
CA HIS A 447 7.83 11.73 -11.16
C HIS A 447 7.43 13.19 -11.41
N PHE A 448 7.97 13.79 -12.46
CA PHE A 448 7.85 15.22 -12.74
C PHE A 448 7.48 15.48 -14.21
N GLY A 449 6.41 16.25 -14.41
CA GLY A 449 5.78 16.45 -15.71
C GLY A 449 4.83 15.30 -16.05
N ALA A 450 3.55 15.61 -16.28
CA ALA A 450 2.43 14.67 -16.32
C ALA A 450 2.70 13.33 -17.04
N HIS A 451 2.23 12.24 -16.43
CA HIS A 451 2.22 10.85 -16.87
C HIS A 451 3.60 10.21 -17.10
N GLY A 452 3.96 9.24 -16.25
CA GLY A 452 5.08 8.34 -16.51
C GLY A 452 4.59 7.03 -17.11
N SER A 453 5.40 6.31 -17.87
CA SER A 453 4.99 4.99 -18.37
C SER A 453 4.85 3.93 -17.26
N VAL A 454 5.33 4.21 -16.04
CA VAL A 454 5.30 3.26 -14.91
C VAL A 454 3.89 3.02 -14.39
N GLU A 455 3.02 4.03 -14.43
CA GLU A 455 1.62 3.89 -14.05
C GLU A 455 0.82 3.08 -15.10
N PHE A 456 1.38 2.91 -16.30
CA PHE A 456 0.78 2.16 -17.41
C PHE A 456 1.53 0.87 -17.73
N THR A 457 2.56 0.48 -16.96
CA THR A 457 3.16 -0.85 -17.14
C THR A 457 2.09 -1.90 -16.87
N PRO A 458 1.98 -2.92 -17.72
CA PRO A 458 0.80 -3.78 -17.74
C PRO A 458 0.57 -4.58 -16.46
N TRP A 459 -0.62 -5.17 -16.43
CA TRP A 459 -1.08 -6.34 -15.65
C TRP A 459 -2.16 -6.05 -14.62
N LYS A 460 -2.12 -4.93 -13.89
CA LYS A 460 -3.18 -4.58 -12.94
C LYS A 460 -3.35 -3.07 -12.81
N GLN A 461 -4.60 -2.60 -12.75
CA GLN A 461 -4.92 -1.16 -12.74
C GLN A 461 -4.79 -0.54 -11.35
N LEU A 462 -5.34 -1.20 -10.33
CA LEU A 462 -5.37 -0.73 -8.95
C LEU A 462 -5.11 -1.89 -8.00
N VAL A 463 -4.79 -1.57 -6.75
CA VAL A 463 -4.57 -2.58 -5.70
C VAL A 463 -3.49 -3.57 -6.14
N LEU A 464 -2.37 -3.02 -6.61
CA LEU A 464 -1.15 -3.72 -7.03
C LEU A 464 -0.56 -4.50 -5.87
#